data_AF-M3TYX9-F1
#
_entry.id   AF-M3TYX9-F1
#
_cell.length_a   1.000
_cell.length_b   1.000
_cell.length_c   1.000
_cell.angle_alpha   90.00
_cell.angle_beta   90.00
_cell.angle_gamma   90.00
#
_symmetry.space_group_name_H-M   'P 1'
#
loop_
_entity.id
_entity.type
_entity.pdbx_description
1 polymer ?
#
loop_
_entity_poly.entity_id
_entity_poly.type
_entity_poly.pdbx_seq_one_letter_code
_entity_poly.pdbx_strand_id
1 'polypeptide(L)'
;MLKNQLTPTLCQRQGNRAPECFKRVRDLETKQECFLIGLLQLKYNIICERPYKFKIKSLPFFKVKTLYNVYESIDVQKLTNERVKSLVDKDRADNVDEKTIRRRTEVYRISEHLHVLMDILISNGTNIKTKENRHTTMADRRNLYSINYEGINFSKKEIVEKGGSIHSLISEEFTKKRPNSTSLLPLCDTEIMSLLLN
;
A
#
# COMPACT_ATOMS: atom_id res chain seq x y z
N MET A 1 21.00 7.17 -34.76
CA MET A 1 20.91 8.03 -33.55
C MET A 1 19.48 8.58 -33.44
N LEU A 2 18.60 7.87 -32.75
CA LEU A 2 17.21 8.31 -32.55
C LEU A 2 17.13 9.07 -31.23
N LYS A 3 16.96 10.39 -31.32
CA LYS A 3 16.67 11.26 -30.18
C LYS A 3 15.31 10.86 -29.60
N ASN A 4 15.34 10.15 -28.47
CA ASN A 4 14.16 9.89 -27.65
C ASN A 4 13.56 11.21 -27.18
N GLN A 5 12.44 11.59 -27.80
CA GLN A 5 11.62 12.69 -27.33
C GLN A 5 10.90 12.26 -26.05
N LEU A 6 11.35 12.82 -24.93
CA LEU A 6 10.70 12.72 -23.63
C LEU A 6 9.31 13.37 -23.73
N THR A 7 8.26 12.55 -23.74
CA THR A 7 6.88 13.04 -23.73
C THR A 7 6.49 13.61 -22.36
N PRO A 8 5.76 14.76 -22.28
CA PRO A 8 5.46 15.42 -21.02
C PRO A 8 4.35 14.71 -20.23
N THR A 9 4.49 14.75 -18.91
CA THR A 9 3.76 14.03 -17.85
C THR A 9 2.30 14.48 -17.64
N LEU A 10 1.48 13.61 -17.02
CA LEU A 10 0.18 13.96 -16.41
C LEU A 10 0.30 15.00 -15.28
N CYS A 11 1.48 15.16 -14.70
CA CYS A 11 1.79 16.17 -13.68
C CYS A 11 2.32 17.49 -14.28
N GLN A 12 2.63 17.55 -15.58
CA GLN A 12 2.99 18.77 -16.30
C GLN A 12 1.77 19.44 -16.96
N ARG A 13 0.62 18.75 -17.02
CA ARG A 13 -0.64 19.34 -17.53
C ARG A 13 -1.30 20.30 -16.52
N GLN A 14 -0.89 20.25 -15.26
CA GLN A 14 -1.28 21.16 -14.19
C GLN A 14 0.02 21.57 -13.51
N GLY A 15 0.36 22.86 -13.44
CA GLY A 15 1.66 23.38 -12.99
C GLY A 15 2.01 23.14 -11.50
N ASN A 16 1.76 21.94 -10.97
CA ASN A 16 1.97 21.59 -9.58
C ASN A 16 3.43 21.22 -9.33
N ARG A 17 3.99 21.76 -8.25
CA ARG A 17 5.40 21.59 -7.86
C ARG A 17 5.66 20.13 -7.45
N ALA A 18 6.88 19.63 -7.68
CA ALA A 18 7.31 18.25 -7.36
C ALA A 18 6.91 17.71 -5.95
N PRO A 19 6.86 18.51 -4.86
CA PRO A 19 6.42 18.04 -3.55
C PRO A 19 4.94 17.62 -3.46
N GLU A 20 4.06 18.28 -4.22
CA GLU A 20 2.62 17.98 -4.24
C GLU A 20 2.36 16.65 -4.96
N CYS A 21 3.15 16.36 -5.99
CA CYS A 21 3.10 15.08 -6.69
C CYS A 21 3.49 13.91 -5.76
N PHE A 22 4.58 14.06 -4.99
CA PHE A 22 5.00 13.05 -4.03
C PHE A 22 3.91 12.77 -2.98
N LYS A 23 3.36 13.81 -2.35
CA LYS A 23 2.26 13.65 -1.40
C LYS A 23 1.08 12.90 -2.02
N ARG A 24 0.66 13.28 -3.23
CA ARG A 24 -0.49 12.66 -3.89
C ARG A 24 -0.30 11.17 -4.15
N VAL A 25 0.90 10.76 -4.57
CA VAL A 25 1.23 9.35 -4.79
C VAL A 25 1.21 8.59 -3.47
N ARG A 26 1.84 9.12 -2.43
CA ARG A 26 1.87 8.50 -1.09
C ARG A 26 0.48 8.35 -0.49
N ASP A 27 -0.33 9.40 -0.57
CA ASP A 27 -1.70 9.37 -0.05
C ASP A 27 -2.56 8.35 -0.83
N LEU A 28 -2.32 8.20 -2.13
CA LEU A 28 -3.00 7.17 -2.93
C LEU A 28 -2.59 5.76 -2.50
N GLU A 29 -1.29 5.50 -2.33
CA GLU A 29 -0.77 4.20 -1.87
C GLU A 29 -1.33 3.83 -0.49
N THR A 30 -1.32 4.77 0.46
CA THR A 30 -1.90 4.58 1.79
C THR A 30 -3.40 4.29 1.74
N LYS A 31 -4.16 5.02 0.94
CA LYS A 31 -5.60 4.76 0.81
C LYS A 31 -5.87 3.38 0.21
N GLN A 32 -5.09 2.98 -0.79
CA GLN A 32 -5.18 1.63 -1.36
C GLN A 32 -4.85 0.57 -0.31
N GLU A 33 -3.79 0.76 0.46
CA GLU A 33 -3.40 -0.15 1.54
C GLU A 33 -4.51 -0.28 2.60
N CYS A 34 -5.06 0.82 3.09
CA CYS A 34 -6.16 0.79 4.05
C CYS A 34 -7.41 0.11 3.49
N PHE A 35 -7.72 0.26 2.20
CA PHE A 35 -8.81 -0.48 1.56
C PHE A 35 -8.53 -1.99 1.54
N LEU A 36 -7.31 -2.41 1.20
CA LEU A 36 -6.92 -3.83 1.21
C LEU A 36 -6.93 -4.41 2.64
N ILE A 37 -6.49 -3.64 3.64
CA ILE A 37 -6.59 -4.01 5.06
C ILE A 37 -8.05 -4.27 5.42
N GLY A 38 -8.95 -3.38 5.02
CA GLY A 38 -10.38 -3.57 5.25
C GLY A 38 -10.90 -4.88 4.65
N LEU A 39 -10.58 -5.18 3.40
CA LEU A 39 -10.99 -6.44 2.77
C LEU A 39 -10.37 -7.68 3.44
N LEU A 40 -9.09 -7.62 3.81
CA LEU A 40 -8.41 -8.72 4.50
C LEU A 40 -9.02 -8.97 5.88
N GLN A 41 -9.51 -7.93 6.55
CA GLN A 41 -10.14 -8.05 7.85
C GLN A 41 -11.47 -8.83 7.81
N LEU A 42 -12.08 -9.00 6.63
CA LEU A 42 -13.23 -9.87 6.46
C LEU A 42 -12.88 -11.36 6.67
N LYS A 43 -11.59 -11.73 6.55
CA LYS A 43 -11.09 -13.11 6.62
C LYS A 43 -10.01 -13.35 7.68
N TYR A 44 -9.37 -12.30 8.17
CA TYR A 44 -8.25 -12.37 9.09
C TYR A 44 -8.37 -11.38 10.24
N ASN A 45 -7.84 -11.78 11.40
CA ASN A 45 -7.31 -10.85 12.37
C ASN A 45 -6.02 -10.25 11.84
N ILE A 46 -5.80 -8.95 12.06
CA ILE A 46 -4.66 -8.22 11.50
C ILE A 46 -3.84 -7.61 12.64
N ILE A 47 -2.55 -7.94 12.69
CA ILE A 47 -1.60 -7.25 13.56
C ILE A 47 -0.92 -6.15 12.75
N CYS A 48 -1.20 -4.90 13.09
CA CYS A 48 -0.63 -3.72 12.44
C CYS A 48 0.31 -2.96 13.38
N GLU A 49 1.38 -2.39 12.83
CA GLU A 49 2.29 -1.50 13.54
C GLU A 49 1.83 -0.04 13.42
N ARG A 50 1.81 0.66 14.56
CA ARG A 50 1.61 2.10 14.59
C ARG A 50 2.82 2.81 13.96
N PRO A 51 2.63 3.63 12.90
CA PRO A 51 3.68 4.47 12.34
C PRO A 51 4.37 5.35 13.38
N TYR A 52 5.69 5.49 13.27
CA TYR A 52 6.46 6.40 14.13
C TYR A 52 6.01 7.87 13.98
N LYS A 53 5.76 8.31 12.73
CA LYS A 53 5.36 9.69 12.41
C LYS A 53 3.91 9.73 11.94
N PHE A 54 3.03 10.30 12.75
CA PHE A 54 1.62 10.54 12.39
C PHE A 54 1.37 11.93 11.79
N LYS A 55 2.08 12.94 12.28
CA LYS A 55 1.93 14.33 11.85
C LYS A 55 2.95 14.65 10.75
N ILE A 56 2.66 14.19 9.54
CA ILE A 56 3.49 14.38 8.35
C ILE A 56 2.69 14.98 7.19
N LYS A 57 3.39 15.47 6.16
CA LYS A 57 2.75 16.06 4.98
C LYS A 57 1.89 15.06 4.20
N SER A 58 2.19 13.77 4.24
CA SER A 58 1.40 12.69 3.60
C SER A 58 0.70 11.83 4.65
N LEU A 59 -0.32 11.07 4.25
CA LEU A 59 -0.97 10.12 5.14
C LEU A 59 0.02 9.06 5.65
N PRO A 60 0.01 8.71 6.94
CA PRO A 60 0.85 7.67 7.49
C PRO A 60 0.41 6.30 6.97
N PHE A 61 1.38 5.46 6.63
CA PHE A 61 1.18 4.10 6.10
C PHE A 61 1.21 3.07 7.24
N PHE A 62 0.20 2.20 7.36
CA PHE A 62 0.16 1.20 8.42
C PHE A 62 0.87 -0.08 7.97
N LYS A 63 1.83 -0.55 8.78
CA LYS A 63 2.56 -1.76 8.41
C LYS A 63 1.83 -2.98 8.98
N VAL A 64 1.24 -3.79 8.11
CA VAL A 64 0.72 -5.11 8.49
C VAL A 64 1.88 -6.04 8.81
N LYS A 65 1.92 -6.61 10.01
CA LYS A 65 2.92 -7.61 10.39
C LYS A 65 2.44 -9.01 10.09
N THR A 66 1.24 -9.33 10.55
CA THR A 66 0.72 -10.68 10.55
C THR A 66 -0.77 -10.65 10.26
N LEU A 67 -1.20 -11.59 9.43
CA LEU A 67 -2.60 -11.95 9.26
C LEU A 67 -2.80 -13.34 9.85
N TYR A 68 -3.89 -13.56 10.57
CA TYR A 68 -4.18 -14.89 11.08
C TYR A 68 -5.67 -15.13 11.26
N ASN A 69 -6.08 -16.37 11.14
CA ASN A 69 -7.41 -16.85 11.49
C ASN A 69 -7.28 -18.22 12.17
N VAL A 70 -8.37 -18.99 12.24
CA VAL A 70 -8.36 -20.32 12.88
C VAL A 70 -7.59 -21.35 12.04
N TYR A 71 -7.43 -21.13 10.74
CA TYR A 71 -6.86 -22.09 9.80
C TYR A 71 -5.40 -21.83 9.49
N GLU A 72 -4.97 -20.57 9.48
CA GLU A 72 -3.61 -20.20 9.06
C GLU A 72 -3.10 -18.90 9.70
N SER A 73 -1.79 -18.71 9.59
CA SER A 73 -1.10 -17.47 9.95
C SER A 73 -0.07 -17.12 8.88
N ILE A 74 -0.11 -15.87 8.42
CA ILE A 74 0.72 -15.33 7.34
C ILE A 74 1.59 -14.20 7.91
N ASP A 75 2.91 -14.36 7.84
CA ASP A 75 3.88 -13.32 8.18
C ASP A 75 4.09 -12.37 6.99
N VAL A 76 3.23 -11.36 6.91
CA VAL A 76 3.24 -10.33 5.86
C VAL A 76 4.53 -9.53 5.88
N GLN A 77 5.08 -9.26 7.07
CA GLN A 77 6.32 -8.52 7.20
C GLN A 77 7.50 -9.29 6.58
N LYS A 78 7.59 -10.59 6.83
CA LYS A 78 8.62 -11.45 6.22
C LYS A 78 8.50 -11.47 4.70
N LEU A 79 7.31 -11.71 4.16
CA LEU A 79 7.05 -11.72 2.70
C LEU A 79 7.44 -10.38 2.05
N THR A 80 7.08 -9.27 2.69
CA THR A 80 7.45 -7.93 2.21
C THR A 80 8.98 -7.74 2.20
N ASN A 81 9.64 -8.11 3.30
CA ASN A 81 11.09 -7.94 3.44
C ASN A 81 11.88 -8.79 2.43
N GLU A 82 11.43 -10.00 2.12
CA GLU A 82 12.05 -10.90 1.14
C GLU A 82 12.02 -10.29 -0.28
N ARG A 83 10.88 -9.69 -0.67
CA ARG A 83 10.74 -9.00 -1.96
C ARG A 83 11.62 -7.75 -2.03
N VAL A 84 11.59 -6.93 -0.97
CA VAL A 84 12.43 -5.72 -0.89
C VAL A 84 13.91 -6.09 -0.96
N LYS A 85 14.34 -7.14 -0.24
CA LYS A 85 15.72 -7.63 -0.28
C LYS A 85 16.13 -8.03 -1.69
N SER A 86 15.28 -8.78 -2.39
CA SER A 86 15.54 -9.20 -3.78
C SER A 86 15.74 -8.01 -4.72
N LEU A 87 14.95 -6.94 -4.57
CA LEU A 87 15.11 -5.71 -5.35
C LEU A 87 16.40 -4.95 -5.01
N VAL A 88 16.75 -4.88 -3.72
CA VAL A 88 18.00 -4.23 -3.27
C VAL A 88 19.22 -5.00 -3.77
N ASP A 89 19.21 -6.32 -3.70
CA ASP A 89 20.31 -7.16 -4.18
C ASP A 89 20.48 -7.05 -5.69
N LYS A 90 19.37 -6.88 -6.44
CA LYS A 90 19.42 -6.55 -7.87
C LYS A 90 20.03 -5.17 -8.13
N ASP A 91 19.61 -4.12 -7.42
CA ASP A 91 20.19 -2.79 -7.58
C ASP A 91 21.71 -2.80 -7.28
N ARG A 92 22.17 -3.59 -6.30
CA ARG A 92 23.60 -3.79 -6.02
C ARG A 92 24.32 -4.49 -7.17
N ALA A 93 23.74 -5.55 -7.72
CA ALA A 93 24.28 -6.26 -8.88
C ALA A 93 24.39 -5.34 -10.11
N ASP A 94 23.45 -4.41 -10.27
CA ASP A 94 23.43 -3.40 -11.33
C ASP A 94 24.36 -2.20 -11.06
N ASN A 95 25.21 -2.27 -10.01
CA ASN A 95 26.14 -1.20 -9.59
C ASN A 95 25.46 0.15 -9.33
N VAL A 96 24.22 0.16 -8.84
CA VAL A 96 23.54 1.38 -8.42
C VAL A 96 24.23 1.91 -7.15
N ASP A 97 24.47 3.22 -7.11
CA ASP A 97 25.06 3.88 -5.95
C ASP A 97 24.25 3.67 -4.65
N GLU A 98 24.95 3.44 -3.53
CA GLU A 98 24.34 3.06 -2.24
C GLU A 98 23.38 4.14 -1.70
N LYS A 99 23.65 5.43 -1.95
CA LYS A 99 22.72 6.51 -1.57
C LYS A 99 21.40 6.37 -2.34
N THR A 100 21.47 5.96 -3.60
CA THR A 100 20.29 5.71 -4.43
C THR A 100 19.56 4.45 -3.99
N ILE A 101 20.27 3.36 -3.67
CA ILE A 101 19.71 2.12 -3.12
C ILE A 101 18.93 2.40 -1.84
N ARG A 102 19.53 3.13 -0.89
CA ARG A 102 18.88 3.49 0.37
C ARG A 102 17.59 4.27 0.14
N ARG A 103 17.61 5.23 -0.79
CA ARG A 103 16.42 6.01 -1.15
C ARG A 103 15.33 5.12 -1.79
N ARG A 104 15.70 4.21 -2.69
CA ARG A 104 14.77 3.30 -3.37
C ARG A 104 14.17 2.29 -2.39
N THR A 105 14.95 1.80 -1.43
CA THR A 105 14.51 0.85 -0.40
C THR A 105 13.28 1.35 0.37
N GLU A 106 13.24 2.63 0.73
CA GLU A 106 12.07 3.20 1.42
C GLU A 106 10.82 3.21 0.54
N VAL A 107 10.98 3.38 -0.78
CA VAL A 107 9.86 3.30 -1.74
C VAL A 107 9.43 1.84 -1.91
N TYR A 108 10.39 0.93 -2.07
CA TYR A 108 10.16 -0.50 -2.23
C TYR A 108 9.37 -1.09 -1.06
N ARG A 109 9.65 -0.65 0.17
CA ARG A 109 8.92 -1.12 1.35
C ARG A 109 7.43 -0.83 1.27
N ILE A 110 7.01 0.32 0.75
CA ILE A 110 5.57 0.63 0.64
C ILE A 110 4.94 -0.09 -0.54
N SER A 111 5.56 -0.05 -1.72
CA SER A 111 5.00 -0.68 -2.91
C SER A 111 4.90 -2.20 -2.73
N GLU A 112 5.97 -2.85 -2.26
CA GLU A 112 5.97 -4.30 -2.08
C GLU A 112 5.05 -4.73 -0.95
N HIS A 113 4.87 -3.90 0.09
CA HIS A 113 3.85 -4.20 1.10
C HIS A 113 2.46 -4.21 0.49
N LEU A 114 2.11 -3.19 -0.29
CA LEU A 114 0.85 -3.12 -1.00
C LEU A 114 0.67 -4.34 -1.94
N HIS A 115 1.70 -4.70 -2.70
CA HIS A 115 1.68 -5.85 -3.60
C HIS A 115 1.48 -7.17 -2.86
N VAL A 116 2.13 -7.36 -1.70
CA VAL A 116 1.93 -8.55 -0.87
C VAL A 116 0.48 -8.63 -0.39
N LEU A 117 -0.12 -7.53 0.06
CA LEU A 117 -1.55 -7.52 0.47
C LEU A 117 -2.46 -7.87 -0.71
N MET A 118 -2.17 -7.36 -1.92
CA MET A 118 -2.91 -7.74 -3.14
C MET A 118 -2.78 -9.22 -3.44
N ASP A 119 -1.57 -9.76 -3.40
CA ASP A 119 -1.30 -11.16 -3.74
C ASP A 119 -1.97 -12.11 -2.73
N ILE A 120 -2.04 -11.73 -1.44
CA ILE A 120 -2.80 -12.48 -0.43
C ILE A 120 -4.30 -12.47 -0.76
N LEU A 121 -4.88 -11.33 -1.12
CA LEU A 121 -6.29 -11.28 -1.53
C LEU A 121 -6.57 -12.10 -2.80
N ILE A 122 -5.66 -12.08 -3.78
CA ILE A 122 -5.75 -12.89 -4.99
C ILE A 122 -5.71 -14.38 -4.64
N SER A 123 -4.80 -14.80 -3.76
CA SER A 123 -4.72 -16.20 -3.29
C SER A 123 -6.00 -16.66 -2.58
N ASN A 124 -6.72 -15.72 -1.96
CA ASN A 124 -8.02 -15.93 -1.32
C ASN A 124 -9.22 -15.85 -2.29
N GLY A 125 -8.98 -15.84 -3.60
CA GLY A 125 -10.01 -15.84 -4.64
C GLY A 125 -10.52 -14.45 -5.06
N THR A 126 -9.89 -13.36 -4.60
CA THR A 126 -10.30 -11.99 -4.99
C THR A 126 -9.75 -11.64 -6.37
N ASN A 127 -10.59 -11.12 -7.26
CA ASN A 127 -10.12 -10.66 -8.57
C ASN A 127 -9.68 -9.20 -8.50
N ILE A 128 -8.38 -8.96 -8.66
CA ILE A 128 -7.78 -7.63 -8.63
C ILE A 128 -7.31 -7.24 -10.03
N LYS A 129 -7.76 -6.08 -10.52
CA LYS A 129 -7.21 -5.45 -11.72
C LYS A 129 -6.25 -4.35 -11.32
N THR A 130 -5.04 -4.41 -11.88
CA THR A 130 -4.00 -3.41 -11.68
C THR A 130 -3.73 -2.65 -12.97
N LYS A 131 -3.18 -1.45 -12.84
CA LYS A 131 -2.64 -0.68 -13.96
C LYS A 131 -1.21 -0.31 -13.66
N GLU A 132 -0.34 -0.52 -14.63
CA GLU A 132 1.06 -0.12 -14.49
C GLU A 132 1.20 1.39 -14.42
N ASN A 133 1.88 1.85 -13.37
CA ASN A 133 2.31 3.23 -13.30
C ASN A 133 3.61 3.40 -14.10
N ARG A 134 3.49 3.70 -15.39
CA ARG A 134 4.64 3.83 -16.34
C ARG A 134 5.69 4.88 -15.96
N HIS A 135 5.45 5.63 -14.89
CA HIS A 135 6.26 6.77 -14.47
C HIS A 135 7.16 6.49 -13.26
N THR A 136 7.27 5.23 -12.82
CA THR A 136 8.21 4.83 -11.76
C THR A 136 9.40 4.09 -12.37
N THR A 137 10.57 4.18 -11.73
CA THR A 137 11.73 3.35 -12.08
C THR A 137 11.68 1.97 -11.41
N MET A 138 10.55 1.61 -10.80
CA MET A 138 10.42 0.35 -10.07
C MET A 138 10.24 -0.82 -11.03
N ALA A 139 10.66 -2.00 -10.58
CA ALA A 139 10.47 -3.25 -11.31
C ALA A 139 8.98 -3.64 -11.35
N ASP A 140 8.33 -3.71 -10.19
CA ASP A 140 6.88 -3.85 -10.08
C ASP A 140 6.21 -2.47 -9.98
N ARG A 141 5.24 -2.21 -10.87
CA ARG A 141 4.57 -0.92 -11.03
C ARG A 141 3.06 -1.04 -10.89
N ARG A 142 2.57 -2.16 -10.36
CA ARG A 142 1.14 -2.43 -10.22
C ARG A 142 0.51 -1.41 -9.28
N ASN A 143 -0.41 -0.62 -9.79
CA ASN A 143 -1.27 0.22 -8.97
C ASN A 143 -2.69 -0.34 -9.00
N LEU A 144 -3.35 -0.35 -7.84
CA LEU A 144 -4.69 -0.91 -7.71
C LEU A 144 -5.71 -0.09 -8.50
N TYR A 145 -6.41 -0.73 -9.45
CA TYR A 145 -7.39 -0.05 -10.30
C TYR A 145 -8.83 -0.44 -9.99
N SER A 146 -9.12 -1.72 -9.82
CA SER A 146 -10.43 -2.18 -9.37
C SER A 146 -10.32 -3.54 -8.68
N ILE A 147 -11.29 -3.83 -7.81
CA ILE A 147 -11.40 -5.12 -7.12
C ILE A 147 -12.79 -5.68 -7.32
N ASN A 148 -12.90 -6.96 -7.66
CA ASN A 148 -14.13 -7.72 -7.46
C ASN A 148 -13.94 -8.64 -6.25
N TYR A 149 -14.72 -8.39 -5.21
CA TYR A 149 -14.73 -9.18 -3.99
C TYR A 149 -16.14 -9.73 -3.79
N GLU A 150 -16.29 -11.05 -3.80
CA GLU A 150 -17.57 -11.75 -3.59
C GLU A 150 -18.72 -11.20 -4.48
N GLY A 151 -18.41 -10.84 -5.72
CA GLY A 151 -19.38 -10.31 -6.68
C GLY A 151 -19.56 -8.79 -6.66
N ILE A 152 -19.06 -8.10 -5.63
CA ILE A 152 -19.09 -6.64 -5.52
C ILE A 152 -17.88 -6.05 -6.25
N ASN A 153 -18.13 -5.16 -7.21
CA ASN A 153 -17.10 -4.46 -7.97
C ASN A 153 -16.80 -3.09 -7.37
N PHE A 154 -15.60 -2.91 -6.84
CA PHE A 154 -15.09 -1.63 -6.38
C PHE A 154 -14.25 -0.96 -7.46
N SER A 155 -14.67 0.23 -7.88
CA SER A 155 -13.93 1.10 -8.77
C SER A 155 -12.75 1.76 -8.07
N LYS A 156 -11.81 2.31 -8.85
CA LYS A 156 -10.68 3.10 -8.31
C LYS A 156 -11.15 4.22 -7.38
N LYS A 157 -12.26 4.88 -7.70
CA LYS A 157 -12.78 5.99 -6.92
C LYS A 157 -13.23 5.51 -5.54
N GLU A 158 -14.03 4.45 -5.50
CA GLU A 158 -14.52 3.85 -4.26
C GLU A 158 -13.39 3.33 -3.39
N ILE A 159 -12.39 2.67 -3.98
CA ILE A 159 -11.20 2.19 -3.28
C ILE A 159 -10.49 3.34 -2.55
N VAL A 160 -10.34 4.49 -3.23
CA VAL A 160 -9.68 5.68 -2.66
C VAL A 160 -10.53 6.36 -1.60
N GLU A 161 -11.84 6.45 -1.80
CA GLU A 161 -12.77 7.07 -0.86
C GLU A 161 -12.91 6.22 0.41
N LYS A 162 -13.29 4.95 0.28
CA LYS A 162 -13.44 4.00 1.39
C LYS A 162 -12.11 3.78 2.10
N GLY A 163 -11.01 3.63 1.36
CA GLY A 163 -9.67 3.54 1.94
C GLY A 163 -9.26 4.78 2.74
N GLY A 164 -9.70 5.96 2.34
CA GLY A 164 -9.53 7.19 3.12
C GLY A 164 -10.33 7.20 4.42
N SER A 165 -11.58 6.74 4.39
CA SER A 165 -12.42 6.64 5.59
C SER A 165 -11.86 5.62 6.59
N ILE A 166 -11.45 4.45 6.10
CA ILE A 166 -10.80 3.40 6.92
C ILE A 166 -9.50 3.93 7.53
N HIS A 167 -8.72 4.69 6.75
CA HIS A 167 -7.50 5.32 7.25
C HIS A 167 -7.75 6.27 8.42
N SER A 168 -8.78 7.13 8.32
CA SER A 168 -9.17 8.02 9.41
C SER A 168 -9.52 7.24 10.68
N LEU A 169 -10.34 6.19 10.54
CA LEU A 169 -10.76 5.35 11.67
C LEU A 169 -9.58 4.67 12.37
N ILE A 170 -8.71 3.99 11.62
CA ILE A 170 -7.51 3.33 12.17
C ILE A 170 -6.57 4.39 12.78
N SER A 171 -6.45 5.56 12.14
CA SER A 171 -5.60 6.63 12.65
C SER A 171 -6.03 7.12 14.02
N GLU A 172 -7.33 7.34 14.23
CA GLU A 172 -7.89 7.78 15.51
C GLU A 172 -7.55 6.79 16.63
N GLU A 173 -7.76 5.50 16.39
CA GLU A 173 -7.40 4.44 17.33
C GLU A 173 -5.89 4.38 17.59
N PHE A 174 -5.10 4.56 16.54
CA PHE A 174 -3.66 4.48 16.68
C PHE A 174 -3.12 5.68 17.44
N THR A 175 -3.69 6.89 17.31
CA THR A 175 -3.20 8.12 17.99
C THR A 175 -3.11 7.98 19.51
N LYS A 176 -3.92 7.11 20.11
CA LYS A 176 -3.98 6.81 21.55
C LYS A 176 -2.81 5.93 22.04
N LYS A 177 -2.06 5.30 21.13
CA LYS A 177 -1.03 4.28 21.44
C LYS A 177 0.41 4.82 21.40
N ARG A 178 1.41 4.03 21.78
CA ARG A 178 2.84 4.45 21.66
C ARG A 178 3.36 4.25 20.22
N PRO A 179 4.28 5.09 19.70
CA PRO A 179 4.91 4.86 18.39
C PRO A 179 5.52 3.46 18.28
N ASN A 180 5.44 2.85 17.09
CA ASN A 180 5.91 1.48 16.78
C ASN A 180 5.26 0.36 17.61
N SER A 181 4.22 0.66 18.40
CA SER A 181 3.43 -0.36 19.06
C SER A 181 2.61 -1.15 18.05
N THR A 182 2.38 -2.42 18.33
CA THR A 182 1.49 -3.26 17.54
C THR A 182 0.07 -3.20 18.07
N SER A 183 -0.89 -3.24 17.17
CA SER A 183 -2.32 -3.26 17.46
C SER A 183 -2.99 -4.37 16.71
N LEU A 184 -3.92 -5.05 17.39
CA LEU A 184 -4.86 -5.96 16.75
C LEU A 184 -6.00 -5.14 16.14
N LEU A 185 -6.26 -5.36 14.86
CA LEU A 185 -7.54 -5.07 14.22
C LEU A 185 -8.29 -6.40 14.17
N PRO A 186 -9.37 -6.58 14.94
CA PRO A 186 -10.06 -7.85 15.05
C PRO A 186 -10.74 -8.23 13.73
N LEU A 187 -10.88 -9.54 13.50
CA LEU A 187 -11.66 -10.09 12.41
C LEU A 187 -13.08 -9.50 12.43
N CYS A 188 -13.59 -9.09 11.26
CA CYS A 188 -14.95 -8.57 11.10
C CYS A 188 -15.28 -7.38 12.04
N ASP A 189 -14.37 -6.43 12.20
CA ASP A 189 -14.67 -5.19 12.91
C ASP A 189 -15.83 -4.45 12.24
N THR A 190 -16.87 -4.19 13.01
CA THR A 190 -18.14 -3.65 12.51
C THR A 190 -17.99 -2.26 11.90
N GLU A 191 -17.10 -1.43 12.43
CA GLU A 191 -16.91 -0.06 11.95
C GLU A 191 -16.20 -0.07 10.59
N ILE A 192 -15.12 -0.84 10.47
CA ILE A 192 -14.40 -0.99 9.18
C ILE A 192 -15.30 -1.66 8.14
N MET A 193 -16.05 -2.70 8.51
CA MET A 193 -17.00 -3.36 7.61
C MET A 193 -18.06 -2.40 7.09
N SER A 194 -18.61 -1.54 7.97
CA SER A 194 -19.61 -0.54 7.56
C SER A 194 -19.05 0.43 6.51
N LEU A 195 -17.78 0.84 6.63
CA LEU A 195 -17.13 1.73 5.67
C LEU A 195 -16.83 1.04 4.33
N LEU A 196 -16.61 -0.28 4.34
CA LEU A 196 -16.38 -1.06 3.12
C LEU A 196 -17.67 -1.29 2.33
N LEU A 197 -18.76 -1.61 3.01
CA LEU A 197 -19.99 -2.12 2.38
C LEU A 197 -21.07 -1.05 2.13
N ASN A 198 -21.00 0.11 2.80
CA ASN A 198 -21.86 1.27 2.52
C ASN A 198 -21.25 2.19 1.47
#